data_AF-A0A971WK64-F1
#
_entry.id   AF-A0A971WK64-F1
#
_cell.length_a   1.000
_cell.length_b   1.000
_cell.length_c   1.000
_cell.angle_alpha   90.00
_cell.angle_beta   90.00
_cell.angle_gamma   90.00
#
_symmetry.space_group_name_H-M   'P 1'
#
loop_
_entity.id
_entity.type
_entity.pdbx_description
1 polymer ?
#
loop_
_entity_poly.entity_id
_entity_poly.type
_entity_poly.pdbx_seq_one_letter_code
_entity_poly.pdbx_strand_id
1 'polypeptide(L)'
;MKRVLCSLILVLLLFFASGAGAYEILLYANLTQLPLEDGVVLRIDLGGHELMEEEWGNILESSENIVLLPSLSDIEKRISFLEENKEKVLGIVVSDLFSEEQPVFSPFLSFTHNYHRVLIFNFLHDDPDVPWDEYLKETEEADSIIVVGTGGNLPLLREKFSAEGEKVQFVERDSSPDFQEKLSVEEKPLLFFFYSSRCPSCRHLKDEVVPPVLDKYKDKIKVIYLDYLFSENYKKLVEWEEHWQVENKTSVEAFSDAGFVAEEDEKEFASRLEELIQKTIESEKKEVSPPPPGEDLIFRRFEGFTPWVIIGAGFLDGLNPCAFATIVFMVNLLLLLGHSRRRILEIGLTYSITVFVTYLLLGLGLFQFWHVLSAYQTASRILYLIMALLLLVFAALSIKDAIQYKKKGKETDMTLGLPESWRRRINQYLKNSFTEKNLVVAAILSGFVISLLEAGCTGQVYLPTIMYIARETPYRWQALGYLLLYNAFFILPLLVVFFAIFWGSQSKALVDFARKNIVFSKIALAILFVCLSLLLLKGALF
;
A
#
# COMPACT_ATOMS: atom_id res chain seq x y z
N MET A 1 -24.71 -22.25 2.97
CA MET A 1 -24.02 -21.50 1.90
C MET A 1 -24.95 -20.92 0.83
N LYS A 2 -25.81 -21.70 0.15
CA LYS A 2 -26.66 -21.17 -0.95
C LYS A 2 -27.67 -20.07 -0.55
N ARG A 3 -28.24 -20.10 0.66
CA ARG A 3 -29.19 -19.06 1.14
C ARG A 3 -28.51 -17.72 1.48
N VAL A 4 -27.26 -17.75 1.94
CA VAL A 4 -26.49 -16.53 2.28
C VAL A 4 -26.05 -15.80 1.01
N LEU A 5 -25.65 -16.56 -0.03
CA LEU A 5 -25.26 -15.99 -1.32
C LEU A 5 -26.47 -15.36 -2.05
N CYS A 6 -27.65 -15.96 -1.92
CA CYS A 6 -28.88 -15.46 -2.55
C CYS A 6 -29.44 -14.22 -1.84
N SER A 7 -29.34 -14.14 -0.50
CA SER A 7 -29.65 -12.91 0.25
C SER A 7 -28.67 -11.77 -0.04
N LEU A 8 -27.38 -12.05 -0.28
CA LEU A 8 -26.41 -11.01 -0.65
C LEU A 8 -26.71 -10.41 -2.03
N ILE A 9 -27.07 -11.24 -3.00
CA ILE A 9 -27.43 -10.79 -4.37
C ILE A 9 -28.75 -10.01 -4.36
N LEU A 10 -29.71 -10.40 -3.51
CA LEU A 10 -30.99 -9.69 -3.37
C LEU A 10 -30.83 -8.33 -2.66
N VAL A 11 -29.93 -8.24 -1.68
CA VAL A 11 -29.56 -6.97 -1.03
C VAL A 11 -28.81 -6.06 -1.99
N LEU A 12 -27.91 -6.62 -2.83
CA LEU A 12 -27.25 -5.87 -3.91
C LEU A 12 -28.25 -5.36 -4.96
N LEU A 13 -29.25 -6.15 -5.36
CA LEU A 13 -30.25 -5.74 -6.35
C LEU A 13 -31.28 -4.74 -5.81
N LEU A 14 -31.58 -4.78 -4.51
CA LEU A 14 -32.45 -3.80 -3.85
C LEU A 14 -31.75 -2.45 -3.61
N PHE A 15 -30.41 -2.43 -3.55
CA PHE A 15 -29.62 -1.19 -3.53
C PHE A 15 -29.63 -0.43 -4.88
N PHE A 16 -29.89 -1.10 -6.00
CA PHE A 16 -29.84 -0.50 -7.34
C PHE A 16 -31.20 -0.06 -7.90
N ALA A 17 -32.30 -0.22 -7.15
CA ALA A 17 -33.63 -0.04 -7.71
C ALA A 17 -34.58 0.70 -6.74
N SER A 18 -34.33 1.97 -6.46
CA SER A 18 -35.38 2.98 -6.24
C SER A 18 -34.81 4.38 -6.03
N GLY A 19 -35.10 5.28 -6.97
CA GLY A 19 -34.86 6.72 -6.87
C GLY A 19 -33.48 7.15 -7.36
N ALA A 20 -33.27 7.25 -8.67
CA ALA A 20 -31.96 7.59 -9.26
C ALA A 20 -31.93 8.91 -10.05
N GLY A 21 -33.03 9.66 -10.15
CA GLY A 21 -33.06 10.93 -10.88
C GLY A 21 -32.42 12.07 -10.09
N ALA A 22 -33.05 12.47 -8.99
CA ALA A 22 -32.57 13.57 -8.15
C ALA A 22 -31.21 13.30 -7.46
N TYR A 23 -30.83 12.03 -7.27
CA TYR A 23 -29.61 11.66 -6.56
C TYR A 23 -28.33 11.78 -7.40
N GLU A 24 -28.43 11.76 -8.74
CA GLU A 24 -27.25 11.94 -9.61
C GLU A 24 -26.75 13.40 -9.59
N ILE A 25 -27.62 14.36 -9.27
CA ILE A 25 -27.22 15.77 -9.10
C ILE A 25 -26.52 16.00 -7.76
N LEU A 26 -26.91 15.24 -6.74
CA LEU A 26 -26.44 15.36 -5.36
C LEU A 26 -24.99 14.88 -5.14
N LEU A 27 -24.35 14.32 -6.16
CA LEU A 27 -23.00 13.73 -6.09
C LEU A 27 -21.95 14.47 -6.94
N TYR A 28 -22.20 15.75 -7.30
CA TYR A 28 -21.25 16.59 -8.04
C TYR A 28 -20.13 17.19 -7.19
N ALA A 29 -19.60 16.45 -6.20
CA ALA A 29 -18.50 16.91 -5.36
C ALA A 29 -17.26 16.01 -5.38
N ASN A 30 -17.20 15.03 -6.28
CA ASN A 30 -16.00 14.20 -6.43
C ASN A 30 -15.67 14.00 -7.91
N LEU A 31 -15.41 15.10 -8.60
CA LEU A 31 -14.99 15.10 -10.00
C LEU A 31 -13.47 14.86 -10.06
N THR A 32 -13.10 13.66 -10.50
CA THR A 32 -11.76 13.30 -10.97
C THR A 32 -11.53 13.78 -12.40
N GLN A 33 -11.96 14.99 -12.75
CA GLN A 33 -11.63 15.62 -14.03
C GLN A 33 -10.81 16.87 -13.80
N LEU A 34 -9.66 16.92 -14.48
CA LEU A 34 -8.73 18.03 -14.43
C LEU A 34 -9.40 19.30 -14.99
N PRO A 35 -9.30 20.44 -14.30
CA PRO A 35 -9.48 21.73 -14.93
C PRO A 35 -8.56 21.88 -16.14
N LEU A 36 -9.11 22.28 -17.28
CA LEU A 36 -8.38 22.49 -18.56
C LEU A 36 -7.67 23.86 -18.66
N GLU A 37 -7.85 24.75 -17.67
CA GLU A 37 -7.27 26.10 -17.66
C GLU A 37 -6.51 26.38 -16.36
N ASP A 38 -5.54 27.30 -16.43
CA ASP A 38 -4.82 27.88 -15.29
C ASP A 38 -5.79 28.60 -14.32
N GLY A 39 -6.31 27.87 -13.34
CA GLY A 39 -7.13 28.38 -12.23
C GLY A 39 -8.59 27.93 -12.21
N VAL A 40 -9.23 28.14 -11.05
CA VAL A 40 -10.65 27.81 -10.83
C VAL A 40 -11.46 29.08 -10.83
N VAL A 41 -12.36 29.24 -11.79
CA VAL A 41 -13.22 30.41 -11.83
C VAL A 41 -14.40 30.16 -10.89
N LEU A 42 -14.44 30.87 -9.76
CA LEU A 42 -15.66 30.90 -8.94
C LEU A 42 -16.66 31.84 -9.63
N ARG A 43 -17.56 31.28 -10.43
CA ARG A 43 -18.67 32.04 -10.99
C ARG A 43 -19.88 31.80 -10.14
N ILE A 44 -20.28 32.84 -9.41
CA ILE A 44 -21.20 32.68 -8.31
C ILE A 44 -22.60 33.12 -8.72
N ASP A 45 -23.58 32.30 -8.36
CA ASP A 45 -24.88 32.78 -7.90
C ASP A 45 -24.78 32.88 -6.38
N LEU A 46 -24.54 34.09 -5.89
CA LEU A 46 -24.35 34.39 -4.48
C LEU A 46 -25.71 34.44 -3.77
N GLY A 47 -26.49 33.35 -3.78
CA GLY A 47 -27.73 33.13 -3.02
C GLY A 47 -28.25 34.34 -2.22
N GLY A 48 -29.38 34.89 -2.68
CA GLY A 48 -29.92 36.19 -2.21
C GLY A 48 -30.63 36.97 -3.32
N HIS A 49 -30.43 36.56 -4.59
CA HIS A 49 -31.14 37.07 -5.75
C HIS A 49 -31.64 35.90 -6.61
N GLU A 50 -32.89 35.94 -7.06
CA GLU A 50 -33.45 34.94 -7.97
C GLU A 50 -32.92 35.20 -9.40
N LEU A 51 -31.73 34.68 -9.75
CA LEU A 51 -31.22 34.74 -11.13
C LEU A 51 -32.14 33.97 -12.09
N MET A 52 -32.38 34.45 -13.31
CA MET A 52 -33.21 33.77 -14.31
C MET A 52 -32.45 32.66 -15.06
N GLU A 53 -33.14 31.69 -15.68
CA GLU A 53 -32.50 30.58 -16.43
C GLU A 53 -31.59 31.08 -17.57
N GLU A 54 -31.95 32.19 -18.23
CA GLU A 54 -31.13 32.82 -19.28
C GLU A 54 -29.80 33.35 -18.74
N GLU A 55 -29.78 33.86 -17.51
CA GLU A 55 -28.57 34.38 -16.85
C GLU A 55 -27.63 33.23 -16.46
N TRP A 56 -28.22 32.14 -15.94
CA TRP A 56 -27.52 30.88 -15.69
C TRP A 56 -26.91 30.27 -16.98
N GLY A 57 -27.65 30.30 -18.09
CA GLY A 57 -27.17 29.84 -19.39
C GLY A 57 -25.95 30.62 -19.90
N ASN A 58 -25.99 31.96 -19.80
CA ASN A 58 -24.87 32.83 -20.20
C ASN A 58 -23.61 32.56 -19.37
N ILE A 59 -23.75 32.28 -18.07
CA ILE A 59 -22.63 31.95 -17.18
C ILE A 59 -21.97 30.65 -17.63
N LEU A 60 -22.77 29.60 -17.86
CA LEU A 60 -22.29 28.27 -18.22
C LEU A 60 -21.67 28.18 -19.62
N GLU A 61 -22.02 29.07 -20.54
CA GLU A 61 -21.38 29.13 -21.87
C GLU A 61 -20.01 29.81 -21.88
N SER A 62 -19.63 30.47 -20.78
CA SER A 62 -18.45 31.35 -20.75
C SER A 62 -17.19 30.76 -20.12
N SER A 63 -17.24 29.54 -19.55
CA SER A 63 -16.08 28.84 -18.97
C SER A 63 -16.37 27.35 -18.70
N GLU A 64 -15.34 26.51 -18.74
CA GLU A 64 -15.44 25.05 -18.49
C GLU A 64 -15.19 24.66 -17.02
N ASN A 65 -14.71 25.58 -16.15
CA ASN A 65 -14.31 25.28 -14.76
C ASN A 65 -15.14 26.07 -13.72
N ILE A 66 -16.47 25.89 -13.73
CA ILE A 66 -17.40 26.70 -12.93
C ILE A 66 -17.80 25.99 -11.63
N VAL A 67 -17.58 26.65 -10.49
CA VAL A 67 -18.15 26.24 -9.19
C VAL A 67 -19.31 27.16 -8.82
N LEU A 68 -20.48 26.57 -8.54
CA LEU A 68 -21.71 27.27 -8.20
C LEU A 68 -21.95 27.24 -6.69
N LEU A 69 -22.38 28.35 -6.09
CA LEU A 69 -22.57 28.47 -4.63
C LEU A 69 -24.03 28.83 -4.22
N PRO A 70 -25.07 28.14 -4.75
CA PRO A 70 -26.47 28.54 -4.61
C PRO A 70 -27.05 28.30 -3.20
N SER A 71 -28.26 28.85 -2.95
CA SER A 71 -29.12 28.42 -1.84
C SER A 71 -29.89 27.14 -2.18
N LEU A 72 -30.40 26.44 -1.17
CA LEU A 72 -31.27 25.28 -1.35
C LEU A 72 -32.51 25.65 -2.18
N SER A 73 -33.09 26.82 -1.92
CA SER A 73 -34.28 27.27 -2.67
C SER A 73 -33.97 27.45 -4.16
N ASP A 74 -32.76 27.84 -4.53
CA ASP A 74 -32.38 28.03 -5.93
C ASP A 74 -32.17 26.68 -6.63
N ILE A 75 -31.58 25.71 -5.93
CA ILE A 75 -31.45 24.34 -6.41
C ILE A 75 -32.82 23.72 -6.66
N GLU A 76 -33.74 23.81 -5.69
CA GLU A 76 -35.09 23.24 -5.81
C GLU A 76 -35.86 23.81 -7.01
N LYS A 77 -35.70 25.11 -7.29
CA LYS A 77 -36.36 25.79 -8.41
C LYS A 77 -35.74 25.46 -9.77
N ARG A 78 -34.46 25.06 -9.83
CA ARG A 78 -33.66 24.97 -11.07
C ARG A 78 -33.06 23.60 -11.35
N ILE A 79 -33.54 22.58 -10.65
CA ILE A 79 -32.98 21.23 -10.69
C ILE A 79 -32.86 20.67 -12.11
N SER A 80 -33.89 20.82 -12.95
CA SER A 80 -33.89 20.33 -14.33
C SER A 80 -32.85 21.01 -15.21
N PHE A 81 -32.64 22.31 -15.01
CA PHE A 81 -31.64 23.08 -15.77
C PHE A 81 -30.21 22.66 -15.40
N LEU A 82 -29.95 22.39 -14.11
CA LEU A 82 -28.67 21.89 -13.64
C LEU A 82 -28.38 20.48 -14.16
N GLU A 83 -29.40 19.60 -14.26
CA GLU A 83 -29.25 18.27 -14.88
C GLU A 83 -28.82 18.36 -16.35
N GLU A 84 -29.43 19.27 -17.12
CA GLU A 84 -29.14 19.46 -18.54
C GLU A 84 -27.73 20.02 -18.79
N ASN A 85 -27.15 20.75 -17.83
CA ASN A 85 -25.86 21.42 -17.97
C ASN A 85 -24.73 20.84 -17.08
N LYS A 86 -24.94 19.65 -16.50
CA LYS A 86 -24.01 19.03 -15.55
C LYS A 86 -22.56 18.90 -16.02
N GLU A 87 -22.32 18.74 -17.32
CA GLU A 87 -20.97 18.57 -17.88
C GLU A 87 -20.16 19.88 -17.91
N LYS A 88 -20.81 21.03 -17.69
CA LYS A 88 -20.18 22.36 -17.69
C LYS A 88 -19.86 22.89 -16.28
N VAL A 89 -20.22 22.13 -15.24
CA VAL A 89 -20.12 22.54 -13.84
C VAL A 89 -19.10 21.66 -13.13
N LEU A 90 -18.06 22.29 -12.56
CA LEU A 90 -17.03 21.63 -11.77
C LEU A 90 -17.52 21.23 -10.37
N GLY A 91 -18.50 21.94 -9.82
CA GLY A 91 -19.15 21.54 -8.57
C GLY A 91 -20.20 22.54 -8.06
N ILE A 92 -21.03 22.09 -7.12
CA ILE A 92 -22.08 22.91 -6.48
C ILE A 92 -21.91 22.85 -4.95
N VAL A 93 -21.86 24.00 -4.28
CA VAL A 93 -21.74 24.10 -2.81
C VAL A 93 -22.96 24.80 -2.24
N VAL A 94 -23.73 24.09 -1.44
CA VAL A 94 -24.98 24.58 -0.83
C VAL A 94 -24.69 25.16 0.56
N SER A 95 -25.38 26.23 0.93
CA SER A 95 -24.99 27.10 2.06
C SER A 95 -25.92 27.07 3.28
N ASP A 96 -27.07 26.41 3.19
CA ASP A 96 -28.22 26.58 4.08
C ASP A 96 -28.78 25.27 4.69
N LEU A 97 -27.99 24.19 4.74
CA LEU A 97 -28.46 22.86 5.17
C LEU A 97 -27.66 22.30 6.36
N PHE A 98 -27.91 22.86 7.55
CA PHE A 98 -27.37 22.39 8.84
C PHE A 98 -28.43 21.63 9.67
N SER A 99 -29.17 20.69 9.07
CA SER A 99 -30.24 19.95 9.74
C SER A 99 -29.91 18.46 9.88
N GLU A 100 -30.08 17.89 11.07
CA GLU A 100 -29.87 16.45 11.38
C GLU A 100 -30.84 15.51 10.64
N GLU A 101 -31.93 16.01 10.02
CA GLU A 101 -33.06 15.18 9.57
C GLU A 101 -33.16 14.93 8.04
N GLN A 102 -32.27 15.50 7.21
CA GLN A 102 -32.33 15.40 5.74
C GLN A 102 -30.96 15.07 5.11
N PRO A 103 -30.88 14.56 3.86
CA PRO A 103 -29.61 14.14 3.26
C PRO A 103 -28.57 15.27 3.32
N VAL A 104 -27.41 14.94 3.89
CA VAL A 104 -26.32 15.86 4.25
C VAL A 104 -25.67 16.42 3.00
N PHE A 105 -25.92 17.69 2.69
CA PHE A 105 -25.08 18.44 1.76
C PHE A 105 -23.87 18.96 2.53
N SER A 106 -22.66 18.69 2.03
CA SER A 106 -21.45 19.28 2.60
C SER A 106 -21.44 20.79 2.28
N PRO A 107 -21.26 21.69 3.26
CA PRO A 107 -21.11 23.13 3.04
C PRO A 107 -19.76 23.48 2.40
N PHE A 108 -18.99 22.47 2.01
CA PHE A 108 -17.76 22.62 1.26
C PHE A 108 -17.64 21.65 0.09
N LEU A 109 -17.02 22.11 -0.98
CA LEU A 109 -16.52 21.29 -2.08
C LEU A 109 -15.03 21.05 -1.90
N SER A 110 -14.61 19.80 -2.08
CA SER A 110 -13.20 19.42 -2.15
C SER A 110 -12.91 18.89 -3.54
N PHE A 111 -11.87 19.42 -4.18
CA PHE A 111 -11.36 18.86 -5.43
C PHE A 111 -9.83 18.94 -5.44
N THR A 112 -9.21 18.22 -6.37
CA THR A 112 -7.75 18.23 -6.54
C THR A 112 -7.41 18.78 -7.91
N HIS A 113 -6.64 19.86 -7.96
CA HIS A 113 -6.08 20.42 -9.18
C HIS A 113 -4.56 20.32 -9.12
N ASN A 114 -3.94 19.71 -10.13
CA ASN A 114 -2.49 19.50 -10.16
C ASN A 114 -1.90 18.99 -8.83
N TYR A 115 -2.51 17.93 -8.27
CA TYR A 115 -2.17 17.36 -6.95
C TYR A 115 -2.36 18.27 -5.73
N HIS A 116 -2.85 19.51 -5.87
CA HIS A 116 -3.22 20.40 -4.77
C HIS A 116 -4.71 20.24 -4.44
N ARG A 117 -5.00 19.93 -3.17
CA ARG A 117 -6.36 19.82 -2.63
C ARG A 117 -6.86 21.23 -2.33
N VAL A 118 -7.97 21.59 -2.96
CA VAL A 118 -8.66 22.85 -2.78
C VAL A 118 -9.98 22.61 -2.07
N LEU A 119 -10.24 23.36 -1.01
CA LEU A 119 -11.51 23.39 -0.31
C LEU A 119 -12.22 24.71 -0.57
N ILE A 120 -13.50 24.67 -0.89
CA ILE A 120 -14.35 25.85 -1.05
C ILE A 120 -15.50 25.74 -0.06
N PHE A 121 -15.58 26.65 0.91
CA PHE A 121 -16.68 26.77 1.87
C PHE A 121 -17.65 27.88 1.45
N ASN A 122 -18.94 27.64 1.66
CA ASN A 122 -20.01 28.59 1.33
C ASN A 122 -20.88 28.90 2.56
N PHE A 123 -20.84 30.14 3.07
CA PHE A 123 -21.63 30.56 4.24
C PHE A 123 -22.58 31.72 3.89
N LEU A 124 -23.88 31.46 4.03
CA LEU A 124 -24.95 32.44 3.77
C LEU A 124 -25.45 33.19 5.00
N HIS A 125 -25.37 32.57 6.16
CA HIS A 125 -25.97 33.10 7.39
C HIS A 125 -24.94 33.89 8.20
N ASP A 126 -25.38 34.98 8.83
CA ASP A 126 -24.54 35.83 9.68
C ASP A 126 -23.97 35.07 10.90
N ASP A 127 -24.69 34.05 11.37
CA ASP A 127 -24.28 33.13 12.44
C ASP A 127 -24.62 31.68 12.04
N PRO A 128 -23.74 30.98 11.30
CA PRO A 128 -24.01 29.64 10.82
C PRO A 128 -23.76 28.61 11.93
N ASP A 129 -24.78 27.81 12.27
CA ASP A 129 -24.70 26.74 13.28
C ASP A 129 -23.98 25.51 12.68
N VAL A 130 -22.65 25.54 12.74
CA VAL A 130 -21.76 24.61 12.03
C VAL A 130 -20.98 23.76 13.04
N PRO A 131 -20.87 22.42 12.85
CA PRO A 131 -19.96 21.58 13.63
C PRO A 131 -18.48 21.87 13.29
N TRP A 132 -17.95 22.97 13.82
CA TRP A 132 -16.62 23.51 13.51
C TRP A 132 -15.49 22.50 13.67
N ASP A 133 -15.53 21.62 14.66
CA ASP A 133 -14.48 20.62 14.91
C ASP A 133 -14.35 19.60 13.76
N GLU A 134 -15.45 19.27 13.08
CA GLU A 134 -15.44 18.34 11.95
C GLU A 134 -14.88 19.00 10.69
N TYR A 135 -15.29 20.25 10.43
CA TYR A 135 -14.87 20.97 9.22
C TYR A 135 -13.44 21.48 9.28
N LEU A 136 -12.98 21.97 10.44
CA LEU A 136 -11.59 22.40 10.62
C LEU A 136 -10.61 21.21 10.57
N LYS A 137 -11.10 19.98 10.68
CA LYS A 137 -10.26 18.80 10.44
C LYS A 137 -9.98 18.60 8.95
N GLU A 138 -10.94 18.92 8.08
CA GLU A 138 -10.78 18.79 6.63
C GLU A 138 -9.75 19.80 6.09
N THR A 139 -9.60 20.96 6.75
CA THR A 139 -8.65 22.01 6.34
C THR A 139 -7.19 21.64 6.57
N GLU A 140 -6.90 20.74 7.51
CA GLU A 140 -5.52 20.33 7.84
C GLU A 140 -4.76 19.78 6.62
N GLU A 141 -5.47 19.03 5.76
CA GLU A 141 -4.93 18.39 4.56
C GLU A 141 -5.09 19.23 3.28
N ALA A 142 -5.69 20.41 3.38
CA ALA A 142 -5.88 21.31 2.24
C ALA A 142 -4.62 22.13 1.95
N ASP A 143 -4.36 22.33 0.66
CA ASP A 143 -3.29 23.24 0.19
C ASP A 143 -3.82 24.65 0.01
N SER A 144 -5.09 24.79 -0.41
CA SER A 144 -5.77 26.06 -0.55
C SER A 144 -7.21 25.95 -0.04
N ILE A 145 -7.64 26.97 0.69
CA ILE A 145 -8.96 27.04 1.29
C ILE A 145 -9.59 28.37 0.85
N ILE A 146 -10.79 28.30 0.30
CA ILE A 146 -11.56 29.46 -0.08
C ILE A 146 -12.80 29.49 0.81
N VAL A 147 -12.99 30.61 1.50
CA VAL A 147 -14.13 30.81 2.40
C VAL A 147 -14.96 31.97 1.86
N VAL A 148 -16.17 31.66 1.41
CA VAL A 148 -17.14 32.63 0.91
C VAL A 148 -18.13 32.98 2.01
N GLY A 149 -18.23 34.26 2.36
CA GLY A 149 -19.11 34.78 3.41
C GLY A 149 -19.81 36.08 3.03
N THR A 150 -20.76 36.51 3.85
CA THR A 150 -21.42 37.82 3.79
C THR A 150 -20.58 38.88 4.51
N GLY A 151 -20.84 40.17 4.27
CA GLY A 151 -20.21 41.23 5.06
C GLY A 151 -20.45 41.10 6.57
N GLY A 152 -21.55 40.44 6.98
CA GLY A 152 -21.92 40.19 8.37
C GLY A 152 -21.12 39.07 9.06
N ASN A 153 -20.95 37.90 8.41
CA ASN A 153 -20.26 36.75 9.02
C ASN A 153 -18.74 36.73 8.78
N LEU A 154 -18.21 37.48 7.82
CA LEU A 154 -16.79 37.42 7.46
C LEU A 154 -15.84 37.63 8.66
N PRO A 155 -16.13 38.53 9.63
CA PRO A 155 -15.30 38.64 10.84
C PRO A 155 -15.23 37.36 11.67
N LEU A 156 -16.36 36.66 11.85
CA LEU A 156 -16.42 35.37 12.56
C LEU A 156 -15.65 34.28 11.80
N LEU A 157 -15.84 34.21 10.48
CA LEU A 157 -15.15 33.25 9.62
C LEU A 157 -13.63 33.47 9.67
N ARG A 158 -13.16 34.71 9.65
CA ARG A 158 -11.73 35.05 9.79
C ARG A 158 -11.17 34.61 11.14
N GLU A 159 -11.94 34.70 12.22
CA GLU A 159 -11.54 34.18 13.53
C GLU A 159 -11.40 32.65 13.49
N LYS A 160 -12.40 31.94 12.95
CA LYS A 160 -12.45 30.47 12.89
C LYS A 160 -11.34 29.87 12.04
N PHE A 161 -11.07 30.44 10.88
CA PHE A 161 -10.05 29.94 9.94
C PHE A 161 -8.66 30.56 10.16
N SER A 162 -8.46 31.34 11.22
CA SER A 162 -7.18 32.04 11.49
C SER A 162 -5.98 31.10 11.63
N ALA A 163 -6.18 29.85 12.08
CA ALA A 163 -5.13 28.85 12.26
C ALA A 163 -4.50 28.39 10.93
N GLU A 164 -5.23 28.48 9.83
CA GLU A 164 -4.80 28.03 8.51
C GLU A 164 -3.90 29.05 7.78
N GLY A 165 -3.79 30.27 8.32
CA GLY A 165 -2.84 31.29 7.88
C GLY A 165 -3.00 31.67 6.41
N GLU A 166 -1.90 31.63 5.67
CA GLU A 166 -1.82 32.08 4.26
C GLU A 166 -2.56 31.16 3.28
N LYS A 167 -2.97 29.96 3.71
CA LYS A 167 -3.73 29.02 2.87
C LYS A 167 -5.15 29.49 2.56
N VAL A 168 -5.69 30.42 3.36
CA VAL A 168 -7.11 30.81 3.32
C VAL A 168 -7.30 32.11 2.57
N GLN A 169 -8.11 32.06 1.53
CA GLN A 169 -8.66 33.23 0.86
C GLN A 169 -10.10 33.47 1.30
N PHE A 170 -10.40 34.70 1.72
CA PHE A 170 -11.75 35.11 2.09
C PHE A 170 -12.37 35.93 0.97
N VAL A 171 -13.55 35.51 0.53
CA VAL A 171 -14.34 36.19 -0.49
C VAL A 171 -15.57 36.80 0.17
N GLU A 172 -15.70 38.12 0.06
CA GLU A 172 -16.90 38.83 0.52
C GLU A 172 -17.92 38.92 -0.61
N ARG A 173 -19.00 38.16 -0.44
CA ARG A 173 -20.15 38.06 -1.33
C ARG A 173 -20.64 39.41 -1.84
N ASP A 174 -20.93 40.33 -0.93
CA ASP A 174 -21.65 41.57 -1.22
C ASP A 174 -20.78 42.61 -1.97
N SER A 175 -19.49 42.32 -2.16
CA SER A 175 -18.51 43.23 -2.74
C SER A 175 -18.17 42.95 -4.21
N SER A 176 -18.61 41.80 -4.76
CA SER A 176 -18.23 41.37 -6.11
C SER A 176 -19.18 41.91 -7.19
N PRO A 177 -18.70 42.69 -8.18
CA PRO A 177 -19.53 43.08 -9.32
C PRO A 177 -19.98 41.84 -10.09
N ASP A 178 -21.27 41.76 -10.42
CA ASP A 178 -21.90 40.66 -11.16
C ASP A 178 -21.79 39.27 -10.51
N PHE A 179 -21.46 39.21 -9.21
CA PHE A 179 -21.30 37.98 -8.43
C PHE A 179 -20.25 37.00 -9.03
N GLN A 180 -19.23 37.49 -9.74
CA GLN A 180 -18.19 36.63 -10.33
C GLN A 180 -16.79 36.95 -9.77
N GLU A 181 -16.06 35.93 -9.34
CA GLU A 181 -14.67 36.07 -8.90
C GLU A 181 -13.77 34.98 -9.51
N LYS A 182 -12.79 35.38 -10.33
CA LYS A 182 -11.79 34.43 -10.82
C LYS A 182 -10.76 34.18 -9.71
N LEU A 183 -10.61 32.93 -9.30
CA LEU A 183 -9.60 32.53 -8.32
C LEU A 183 -8.47 31.75 -8.99
N SER A 184 -7.24 32.12 -8.64
CA SER A 184 -6.06 31.33 -8.96
C SER A 184 -5.70 30.49 -7.74
N VAL A 185 -5.64 29.18 -7.90
CA VAL A 185 -5.11 28.28 -6.87
C VAL A 185 -3.60 28.50 -6.83
N GLU A 186 -3.06 28.78 -5.64
CA GLU A 186 -1.62 28.91 -5.49
C GLU A 186 -0.96 27.53 -5.53
N GLU A 187 -0.44 27.18 -6.70
CA GLU A 187 0.27 25.93 -6.89
C GLU A 187 1.75 26.06 -6.49
N LYS A 188 2.22 25.06 -5.76
CA LYS A 188 3.63 24.87 -5.44
C LYS A 188 4.25 23.90 -6.46
N PRO A 189 5.54 24.05 -6.80
CA PRO A 189 6.25 23.03 -7.55
C PRO A 189 6.13 21.65 -6.88
N LEU A 190 6.03 20.61 -7.71
CA LEU A 190 5.81 19.24 -7.25
C LEU A 190 7.09 18.42 -7.20
N LEU A 191 7.20 17.61 -6.16
CA LEU A 191 8.21 16.57 -6.00
C LEU A 191 7.52 15.23 -5.77
N PHE A 192 7.71 14.27 -6.66
CA PHE A 192 7.19 12.92 -6.52
C PHE A 192 8.22 12.04 -5.82
N PHE A 193 7.84 11.44 -4.70
CA PHE A 193 8.67 10.55 -3.91
C PHE A 193 8.15 9.12 -4.00
N PHE A 194 8.85 8.26 -4.71
CA PHE A 194 8.49 6.86 -4.91
C PHE A 194 9.21 5.95 -3.91
N TYR A 195 8.45 5.08 -3.26
CA TYR A 195 8.97 4.17 -2.24
C TYR A 195 8.14 2.87 -2.18
N SER A 196 8.63 1.87 -1.45
CA SER A 196 7.85 0.69 -1.09
C SER A 196 7.61 0.61 0.41
N SER A 197 6.36 0.50 0.85
CA SER A 197 6.04 0.27 2.26
C SER A 197 6.56 -1.08 2.80
N ARG A 198 6.96 -2.02 1.92
CA ARG A 198 7.56 -3.30 2.32
C ARG A 198 9.08 -3.27 2.43
N CYS A 199 9.71 -2.20 1.99
CA CYS A 199 11.15 -2.03 2.01
C CYS A 199 11.56 -1.26 3.28
N PRO A 200 12.27 -1.88 4.24
CA PRO A 200 12.64 -1.21 5.48
C PRO A 200 13.50 0.04 5.27
N SER A 201 14.55 -0.05 4.46
CA SER A 201 15.39 1.10 4.09
C SER A 201 14.58 2.23 3.45
N CYS A 202 13.58 1.90 2.64
CA CYS A 202 12.73 2.88 1.99
C CYS A 202 11.85 3.65 2.97
N ARG A 203 11.33 2.95 3.99
CA ARG A 203 10.57 3.59 5.07
C ARG A 203 11.46 4.48 5.92
N HIS A 204 12.66 4.01 6.25
CA HIS A 204 13.65 4.82 6.98
C HIS A 204 13.97 6.13 6.24
N LEU A 205 14.23 6.07 4.94
CA LEU A 205 14.44 7.26 4.11
C LEU A 205 13.22 8.20 4.15
N LYS A 206 12.01 7.66 3.96
CA LYS A 206 10.76 8.42 3.96
C LYS A 206 10.46 9.09 5.30
N ASP A 207 10.60 8.34 6.40
CA ASP A 207 10.07 8.72 7.71
C ASP A 207 11.12 9.44 8.58
N GLU A 208 12.42 9.21 8.36
CA GLU A 208 13.50 9.79 9.17
C GLU A 208 14.44 10.73 8.40
N VAL A 209 14.72 10.47 7.11
CA VAL A 209 15.74 11.23 6.36
C VAL A 209 15.16 12.38 5.55
N VAL A 210 14.03 12.16 4.88
CA VAL A 210 13.35 13.14 4.02
C VAL A 210 12.72 14.29 4.81
N PRO A 211 12.01 14.08 5.94
CA PRO A 211 11.30 15.17 6.62
C PRO A 211 12.21 16.32 7.06
N PRO A 212 13.39 16.10 7.67
CA PRO A 212 14.30 17.19 8.03
C PRO A 212 14.79 18.04 6.85
N VAL A 213 14.86 17.47 5.64
CA VAL A 213 15.20 18.21 4.42
C VAL A 213 13.99 19.04 3.97
N LEU A 214 12.80 18.44 3.95
CA LEU A 214 11.58 19.10 3.49
C LEU A 214 11.07 20.19 4.43
N ASP A 215 11.27 20.06 5.74
CA ASP A 215 10.84 21.06 6.72
C ASP A 215 11.44 22.45 6.45
N LYS A 216 12.61 22.52 5.81
CA LYS A 216 13.24 23.77 5.38
C LYS A 216 12.51 24.46 4.21
N TYR A 217 11.72 23.71 3.45
CA TYR A 217 11.09 24.14 2.20
C TYR A 217 9.57 23.89 2.15
N LYS A 218 8.94 23.53 3.28
CA LYS A 218 7.54 23.09 3.38
C LYS A 218 6.53 24.06 2.77
N ASP A 219 6.84 25.36 2.79
CA ASP A 219 5.98 26.39 2.22
C ASP A 219 6.22 26.65 0.73
N LYS A 220 7.30 26.11 0.16
CA LYS A 220 7.77 26.39 -1.20
C LYS A 220 7.62 25.22 -2.18
N ILE A 221 7.48 23.99 -1.69
CA ILE A 221 7.37 22.79 -2.53
C ILE A 221 6.33 21.84 -1.93
N LYS A 222 5.61 21.10 -2.78
CA LYS A 222 4.71 20.04 -2.36
C LYS A 222 5.28 18.68 -2.72
N VAL A 223 5.28 17.75 -1.76
CA VAL A 223 5.79 16.39 -1.95
C VAL A 223 4.64 15.39 -2.02
N ILE A 224 4.64 14.60 -3.08
CA ILE A 224 3.65 13.55 -3.34
C ILE A 224 4.32 12.19 -3.09
N TYR A 225 3.94 11.53 -2.00
CA TYR A 225 4.44 10.20 -1.65
C TYR A 225 3.67 9.11 -2.38
N LEU A 226 4.35 8.34 -3.23
CA LEU A 226 3.76 7.32 -4.08
C LEU A 226 4.35 5.95 -3.73
N ASP A 227 3.55 5.10 -3.09
CA ASP A 227 3.95 3.70 -2.85
C ASP A 227 3.80 2.90 -4.17
N TYR A 228 4.92 2.46 -4.73
CA TYR A 228 4.93 1.75 -6.02
C TYR A 228 4.48 0.28 -5.91
N LEU A 229 4.05 -0.19 -4.73
CA LEU A 229 3.29 -1.44 -4.62
C LEU A 229 1.89 -1.33 -5.27
N PHE A 230 1.37 -0.09 -5.41
CA PHE A 230 0.14 0.18 -6.14
C PHE A 230 0.43 0.32 -7.63
N SER A 231 -0.42 -0.30 -8.46
CA SER A 231 -0.20 -0.38 -9.90
C SER A 231 -0.12 0.99 -10.57
N GLU A 232 -1.01 1.91 -10.20
CA GLU A 232 -1.04 3.26 -10.76
C GLU A 232 0.23 4.05 -10.44
N ASN A 233 0.75 3.91 -9.21
CA ASN A 233 1.99 4.56 -8.79
C ASN A 233 3.21 3.93 -9.46
N TYR A 234 3.22 2.61 -9.63
CA TYR A 234 4.28 1.93 -10.36
C TYR A 234 4.35 2.36 -11.82
N LYS A 235 3.19 2.56 -12.48
CA LYS A 235 3.13 3.12 -13.83
C LYS A 235 3.79 4.50 -13.88
N LYS A 236 3.41 5.39 -12.97
CA LYS A 236 4.01 6.73 -12.85
C LYS A 236 5.52 6.65 -12.64
N LEU A 237 6.00 5.78 -11.76
CA LEU A 237 7.44 5.59 -11.53
C LEU A 237 8.17 5.26 -12.84
N VAL A 238 7.66 4.29 -13.60
CA VAL A 238 8.26 3.88 -14.87
C VAL A 238 8.26 5.02 -15.90
N GLU A 239 7.20 5.81 -15.95
CA GLU A 239 7.09 6.98 -16.84
C GLU A 239 8.14 8.06 -16.48
N TRP A 240 8.34 8.32 -15.19
CA TRP A 240 9.36 9.26 -14.70
C TRP A 240 10.79 8.77 -14.89
N GLU A 241 11.05 7.48 -14.64
CA GLU A 241 12.34 6.86 -14.90
C GLU A 241 12.73 6.97 -16.39
N GLU A 242 11.77 6.74 -17.30
CA GLU A 242 12.02 6.85 -18.74
C GLU A 242 12.22 8.31 -19.16
N HIS A 243 11.41 9.24 -18.65
CA HIS A 243 11.55 10.67 -18.95
C HIS A 243 12.97 11.17 -18.67
N TRP A 244 13.52 10.79 -17.51
CA TRP A 244 14.87 11.17 -17.10
C TRP A 244 15.98 10.20 -17.53
N GLN A 245 15.64 9.13 -18.24
CA GLN A 245 16.57 8.08 -18.68
C GLN A 245 17.40 7.54 -17.50
N VAL A 246 16.73 7.17 -16.40
CA VAL A 246 17.37 6.68 -15.17
C VAL A 246 18.03 5.33 -15.41
N GLU A 247 19.37 5.31 -15.40
CA GLU A 247 20.17 4.09 -15.58
C GLU A 247 20.21 3.25 -14.30
N ASN A 248 20.49 3.87 -13.15
CA ASN A 248 20.64 3.22 -11.86
C ASN A 248 19.36 3.33 -11.04
N LYS A 249 18.47 2.37 -11.26
CA LYS A 249 17.18 2.28 -10.54
C LYS A 249 17.41 1.76 -9.13
N THR A 250 16.81 2.41 -8.15
CA THR A 250 16.97 2.09 -6.73
C THR A 250 15.64 1.84 -6.06
N SER A 251 15.66 1.48 -4.79
CA SER A 251 14.44 1.18 -4.03
C SER A 251 13.68 2.44 -3.56
N VAL A 252 14.29 3.63 -3.65
CA VAL A 252 13.68 4.93 -3.39
C VAL A 252 14.11 5.93 -4.44
N GLU A 253 13.15 6.60 -5.07
CA GLU A 253 13.45 7.57 -6.11
C GLU A 253 12.60 8.83 -5.92
N ALA A 254 13.20 9.99 -6.13
CA ALA A 254 12.50 11.28 -6.10
C ALA A 254 12.61 11.95 -7.46
N PHE A 255 11.51 12.55 -7.94
CA PHE A 255 11.44 13.17 -9.26
C PHE A 255 10.75 14.53 -9.18
N SER A 256 11.17 15.44 -10.06
CA SER A 256 10.45 16.67 -10.40
C SER A 256 10.70 17.01 -11.87
N ASP A 257 10.09 18.08 -12.38
CA ASP A 257 10.38 18.60 -13.72
C ASP A 257 11.82 19.13 -13.88
N ALA A 258 12.55 19.31 -12.77
CA ALA A 258 13.94 19.79 -12.78
C ALA A 258 14.99 18.66 -12.69
N GLY A 259 14.58 17.42 -12.40
CA GLY A 259 15.51 16.29 -12.32
C GLY A 259 15.00 15.13 -11.46
N PHE A 260 15.94 14.27 -11.06
CA PHE A 260 15.66 13.09 -10.23
C PHE A 260 16.79 12.79 -9.23
N VAL A 261 16.47 11.97 -8.23
CA VAL A 261 17.40 11.35 -7.27
C VAL A 261 17.07 9.87 -7.17
N ALA A 262 18.06 9.01 -7.36
CA ALA A 262 17.95 7.56 -7.20
C ALA A 262 19.19 7.06 -6.45
N GLU A 263 19.13 7.02 -5.12
CA GLU A 263 20.26 6.66 -4.25
C GLU A 263 19.79 5.83 -3.05
N GLU A 264 20.59 4.86 -2.62
CA GLU A 264 20.29 4.04 -1.44
C GLU A 264 21.01 4.52 -0.16
N ASP A 265 22.09 5.30 -0.27
CA ASP A 265 22.79 5.87 0.88
C ASP A 265 22.06 7.10 1.42
N GLU A 266 21.78 7.10 2.72
CA GLU A 266 20.98 8.14 3.38
C GLU A 266 21.56 9.54 3.23
N LYS A 267 22.90 9.69 3.33
CA LYS A 267 23.54 11.01 3.28
C LYS A 267 23.60 11.53 1.85
N GLU A 268 23.92 10.66 0.91
CA GLU A 268 23.94 11.03 -0.50
C GLU A 268 22.53 11.36 -1.00
N PHE A 269 21.53 10.55 -0.62
CA PHE A 269 20.13 10.80 -0.95
C PHE A 269 19.66 12.16 -0.41
N ALA A 270 19.89 12.45 0.87
CA ALA A 270 19.48 13.72 1.47
C ALA A 270 20.15 14.93 0.79
N SER A 271 21.44 14.85 0.48
CA SER A 271 22.18 15.93 -0.18
C SER A 271 21.66 16.19 -1.59
N ARG A 272 21.45 15.13 -2.39
CA ARG A 272 20.94 15.26 -3.76
C ARG A 272 19.48 15.68 -3.79
N LEU A 273 18.68 15.24 -2.81
CA LEU A 273 17.29 15.66 -2.64
C LEU A 273 17.20 17.17 -2.40
N GLU A 274 18.05 17.71 -1.52
CA GLU A 274 18.09 19.15 -1.27
C GLU A 274 18.50 19.95 -2.52
N GLU A 275 19.46 19.45 -3.30
CA GLU A 275 19.83 20.05 -4.60
C GLU A 275 18.67 20.01 -5.60
N LEU A 276 17.96 18.88 -5.69
CA LEU A 276 16.80 18.74 -6.56
C LEU A 276 15.72 19.75 -6.18
N ILE A 277 15.35 19.84 -4.90
CA ILE A 277 14.34 20.79 -4.40
C ILE A 277 14.69 22.23 -4.77
N GLN A 278 15.95 22.64 -4.62
CA GLN A 278 16.40 23.98 -4.98
C GLN A 278 16.21 24.25 -6.48
N LYS A 279 16.64 23.32 -7.35
CA LYS A 279 16.44 23.43 -8.80
C LYS A 279 14.96 23.45 -9.17
N THR A 280 14.12 22.67 -8.51
CA THR A 280 12.68 22.63 -8.76
C THR A 280 12.04 23.98 -8.43
N ILE A 281 12.38 24.57 -7.28
CA ILE A 281 11.90 25.89 -6.87
C ILE A 281 12.36 26.98 -7.86
N GLU A 282 13.63 26.95 -8.28
CA GLU A 282 14.19 27.91 -9.25
C GLU A 282 13.56 27.83 -10.64
N SER A 283 13.05 26.65 -11.03
CA SER A 283 12.44 26.46 -12.34
C SER A 283 11.09 27.17 -12.51
N GLU A 284 10.45 27.55 -11.40
CA GLU A 284 9.11 28.16 -11.31
C GLU A 284 7.99 27.42 -12.07
N LYS A 285 8.25 26.21 -12.59
CA LYS A 285 7.24 25.37 -13.24
C LYS A 285 6.32 24.79 -12.18
N LYS A 286 5.03 25.11 -12.30
CA LYS A 286 3.98 24.67 -11.38
C LYS A 286 3.18 23.51 -11.96
N GLU A 287 2.85 23.58 -13.24
CA GLU A 287 2.25 22.47 -13.98
C GLU A 287 3.28 21.39 -14.30
N VAL A 288 3.01 20.18 -13.79
CA VAL A 288 3.76 19.00 -14.18
C VAL A 288 3.32 18.60 -15.57
N SER A 289 4.25 18.54 -16.51
CA SER A 289 4.01 17.86 -17.79
C SER A 289 4.07 16.36 -17.52
N PRO A 290 2.93 15.64 -17.41
CA PRO A 290 3.02 14.22 -17.14
C PRO A 290 3.78 13.59 -18.33
N PRO A 291 4.79 12.74 -18.07
CA PRO A 291 5.45 12.02 -19.15
C PRO A 291 4.38 11.29 -19.97
N PRO A 292 4.53 11.20 -21.31
CA PRO A 292 3.50 10.63 -22.17
C PRO A 292 3.09 9.24 -21.66
N PRO A 293 1.77 8.95 -21.55
CA PRO A 293 1.28 7.74 -20.91
C PRO A 293 1.88 6.52 -21.58
N GLY A 294 2.72 5.81 -20.84
CA GLY A 294 3.58 4.77 -21.36
C GLY A 294 2.99 3.39 -21.09
N GLU A 295 1.85 3.05 -21.68
CA GLU A 295 1.37 1.65 -21.63
C GLU A 295 2.47 0.71 -22.18
N ASP A 296 3.15 1.12 -23.24
CA ASP A 296 4.30 0.41 -23.83
C ASP A 296 5.57 0.36 -22.96
N LEU A 297 5.76 1.29 -22.02
CA LEU A 297 7.00 1.35 -21.22
C LEU A 297 7.07 0.21 -20.21
N ILE A 298 5.94 -0.09 -19.55
CA ILE A 298 5.85 -1.22 -18.62
C ILE A 298 6.02 -2.53 -19.39
N PHE A 299 5.48 -2.61 -20.61
CA PHE A 299 5.68 -3.75 -21.49
C PHE A 299 7.16 -3.93 -21.88
N ARG A 300 7.90 -2.87 -22.24
CA ARG A 300 9.35 -2.95 -22.49
C ARG A 300 10.14 -3.42 -21.28
N ARG A 301 9.78 -2.95 -20.07
CA ARG A 301 10.42 -3.42 -18.82
C ARG A 301 10.16 -4.90 -18.58
N PHE A 302 8.95 -5.39 -18.93
CA PHE A 302 8.62 -6.82 -18.88
C PHE A 302 9.37 -7.66 -19.90
N GLU A 303 9.57 -7.17 -21.12
CA GLU A 303 10.38 -7.87 -22.12
C GLU A 303 11.84 -8.05 -21.66
N GLY A 304 12.34 -7.13 -20.82
CA GLY A 304 13.62 -7.27 -20.14
C GLY A 304 13.68 -8.39 -19.09
N PHE A 305 12.53 -8.93 -18.66
CA PHE A 305 12.49 -10.04 -17.71
C PHE A 305 12.83 -11.34 -18.42
N THR A 306 14.11 -11.71 -18.38
CA THR A 306 14.51 -13.01 -18.87
C THR A 306 14.03 -14.12 -17.91
N PRO A 307 13.65 -15.30 -18.43
CA PRO A 307 13.28 -16.44 -17.58
C PRO A 307 14.33 -16.78 -16.52
N TRP A 308 15.62 -16.54 -16.80
CA TRP A 308 16.72 -16.77 -15.87
C TRP A 308 16.68 -15.87 -14.64
N VAL A 309 16.33 -14.59 -14.80
CA VAL A 309 16.16 -13.65 -13.69
C VAL A 309 15.00 -14.10 -12.80
N ILE A 310 13.88 -14.51 -13.40
CA ILE A 310 12.70 -15.01 -12.67
C ILE A 310 13.03 -16.29 -11.90
N ILE A 311 13.75 -17.22 -12.54
CA ILE A 311 14.23 -18.46 -11.91
C ILE A 311 15.15 -18.15 -10.73
N GLY A 312 16.12 -17.26 -10.91
CA GLY A 312 17.07 -16.87 -9.86
C GLY A 312 16.38 -16.19 -8.69
N ALA A 313 15.48 -15.25 -8.96
CA ALA A 313 14.70 -14.55 -7.95
C ALA A 313 13.82 -15.53 -7.14
N GLY A 314 13.06 -16.40 -7.82
CA GLY A 314 12.24 -17.41 -7.16
C GLY A 314 13.07 -18.38 -6.32
N PHE A 315 14.20 -18.87 -6.84
CA PHE A 315 15.09 -19.77 -6.11
C PHE A 315 15.68 -19.14 -4.85
N LEU A 316 16.17 -17.90 -4.94
CA LEU A 316 16.75 -17.17 -3.81
C LEU A 316 15.70 -16.88 -2.73
N ASP A 317 14.50 -16.49 -3.13
CA ASP A 317 13.36 -16.26 -2.23
C ASP A 317 12.90 -17.57 -1.56
N GLY A 318 12.98 -18.69 -2.28
CA GLY A 318 12.67 -20.03 -1.79
C GLY A 318 13.64 -20.57 -0.73
N LEU A 319 14.79 -19.93 -0.50
CA LEU A 319 15.75 -20.30 0.55
C LEU A 319 15.27 -19.83 1.93
N ASN A 320 14.12 -20.33 2.35
CA ASN A 320 13.46 -19.87 3.57
C ASN A 320 13.77 -20.76 4.80
N PRO A 321 14.48 -20.23 5.82
CA PRO A 321 14.81 -21.00 7.02
C PRO A 321 13.57 -21.47 7.79
N CYS A 322 12.46 -20.71 7.75
CA CYS A 322 11.25 -20.99 8.52
C CYS A 322 10.46 -22.15 7.93
N ALA A 323 10.26 -22.14 6.60
CA ALA A 323 9.65 -23.26 5.93
C ALA A 323 10.49 -24.55 6.05
N PHE A 324 11.82 -24.44 5.95
CA PHE A 324 12.70 -25.61 6.11
C PHE A 324 12.61 -26.19 7.52
N ALA A 325 12.67 -25.36 8.57
CA ALA A 325 12.57 -25.83 9.95
C ALA A 325 11.25 -26.56 10.21
N THR A 326 10.15 -26.05 9.68
CA THR A 326 8.82 -26.62 9.89
C THR A 326 8.67 -27.96 9.20
N ILE A 327 9.09 -28.10 7.94
CA ILE A 327 8.98 -29.38 7.24
C ILE A 327 9.92 -30.44 7.84
N VAL A 328 11.13 -30.04 8.26
CA VAL A 328 12.07 -30.91 8.98
C VAL A 328 11.44 -31.41 10.29
N PHE A 329 10.88 -30.50 11.09
CA PHE A 329 10.23 -30.83 12.35
C PHE A 329 9.06 -31.79 12.13
N MET A 330 8.18 -31.49 11.17
CA MET A 330 7.01 -32.29 10.88
C MET A 330 7.37 -33.70 10.40
N VAL A 331 8.33 -33.84 9.48
CA VAL A 331 8.79 -35.16 9.01
C VAL A 331 9.41 -35.96 10.17
N ASN A 332 10.25 -35.34 10.98
CA ASN A 332 10.85 -36.01 12.14
C ASN A 332 9.80 -36.45 13.16
N LEU A 333 8.77 -35.62 13.40
CA LEU A 333 7.68 -35.96 14.31
C LEU A 333 6.90 -37.18 13.82
N LEU A 334 6.55 -37.22 12.53
CA LEU A 334 5.83 -38.34 11.94
C LEU A 334 6.63 -39.65 11.97
N LEU A 335 7.95 -39.56 11.75
CA LEU A 335 8.86 -40.69 11.90
C LEU A 335 8.89 -41.22 13.35
N LEU A 336 8.94 -40.32 14.34
CA LEU A 336 8.94 -40.69 15.76
C LEU A 336 7.61 -41.29 16.23
N LEU A 337 6.49 -40.84 15.66
CA LEU A 337 5.16 -41.38 15.93
C LEU A 337 4.92 -42.72 15.23
N GLY A 338 5.82 -43.14 14.33
CA GLY A 338 5.73 -44.40 13.62
C GLY A 338 4.70 -44.41 12.49
N HIS A 339 4.35 -43.24 11.93
CA HIS A 339 3.46 -43.19 10.78
C HIS A 339 4.08 -43.84 9.54
N SER A 340 3.22 -44.32 8.64
CA SER A 340 3.66 -44.96 7.40
C SER A 340 4.41 -43.99 6.49
N ARG A 341 5.31 -44.52 5.64
CA ARG A 341 6.06 -43.71 4.66
C ARG A 341 5.15 -42.94 3.72
N ARG A 342 4.08 -43.59 3.27
CA ARG A 342 3.05 -42.97 2.43
C ARG A 342 2.46 -41.75 3.13
N ARG A 343 2.25 -41.83 4.45
CA ARG A 343 1.68 -40.73 5.21
C ARG A 343 2.62 -39.55 5.36
N ILE A 344 3.91 -39.81 5.59
CA ILE A 344 4.94 -38.76 5.62
C ILE A 344 4.99 -38.03 4.28
N LEU A 345 4.89 -38.78 3.17
CA LEU A 345 4.85 -38.22 1.83
C LEU A 345 3.61 -37.32 1.63
N GLU A 346 2.43 -37.82 2.00
CA GLU A 346 1.17 -37.07 1.90
C GLU A 346 1.21 -35.76 2.69
N ILE A 347 1.68 -35.78 3.94
CA ILE A 347 1.73 -34.60 4.80
C ILE A 347 2.76 -33.57 4.30
N GLY A 348 3.96 -34.02 3.93
CA GLY A 348 4.99 -33.10 3.43
C GLY A 348 4.64 -32.48 2.08
N LEU A 349 3.97 -33.23 1.19
CA LEU A 349 3.43 -32.67 -0.06
C LEU A 349 2.27 -31.72 0.21
N THR A 350 1.36 -32.04 1.15
CA THR A 350 0.25 -31.14 1.53
C THR A 350 0.79 -29.80 2.01
N TYR A 351 1.79 -29.81 2.89
CA TYR A 351 2.47 -28.61 3.35
C TYR A 351 3.08 -27.82 2.19
N SER A 352 3.85 -28.47 1.34
CA SER A 352 4.54 -27.81 0.21
C SER A 352 3.55 -27.24 -0.80
N ILE A 353 2.46 -27.95 -1.11
CA ILE A 353 1.38 -27.46 -1.97
C ILE A 353 0.69 -26.26 -1.33
N THR A 354 0.46 -26.29 -0.01
CA THR A 354 -0.15 -25.15 0.67
C THR A 354 0.73 -23.92 0.61
N VAL A 355 2.04 -24.07 0.79
CA VAL A 355 3.02 -22.99 0.64
C VAL A 355 2.97 -22.42 -0.78
N PHE A 356 3.05 -23.28 -1.79
CA PHE A 356 2.97 -22.87 -3.21
C PHE A 356 1.66 -22.14 -3.53
N VAL A 357 0.51 -22.69 -3.12
CA VAL A 357 -0.80 -22.07 -3.38
C VAL A 357 -0.92 -20.74 -2.66
N THR A 358 -0.51 -20.65 -1.40
CA THR A 358 -0.60 -19.40 -0.63
C THR A 358 0.23 -18.30 -1.29
N TYR A 359 1.47 -18.61 -1.69
CA TYR A 359 2.34 -17.67 -2.40
C TYR A 359 1.79 -17.27 -3.78
N LEU A 360 1.22 -18.21 -4.53
CA LEU A 360 0.57 -17.91 -5.79
C LEU A 360 -0.64 -16.97 -5.60
N LEU A 361 -1.47 -17.20 -4.58
CA LEU A 361 -2.63 -16.34 -4.28
C LEU A 361 -2.18 -14.92 -3.84
N LEU A 362 -1.10 -14.83 -3.07
CA LEU A 362 -0.46 -13.56 -2.71
C LEU A 362 0.02 -12.82 -3.96
N GLY A 363 0.69 -13.53 -4.88
CA GLY A 363 1.14 -13.01 -6.17
C GLY A 363 0.04 -12.71 -7.19
N LEU A 364 -1.21 -13.11 -6.95
CA LEU A 364 -2.38 -12.66 -7.72
C LEU A 364 -3.06 -11.43 -7.08
N GLY A 365 -2.58 -11.00 -5.91
CA GLY A 365 -3.13 -9.85 -5.20
C GLY A 365 -4.40 -10.13 -4.41
N LEU A 366 -4.74 -11.40 -4.16
CA LEU A 366 -5.95 -11.79 -3.41
C LEU A 366 -5.92 -11.35 -1.93
N PHE A 367 -4.76 -10.93 -1.42
CA PHE A 367 -4.57 -10.46 -0.05
C PHE A 367 -4.19 -8.97 0.06
N GLN A 368 -4.42 -8.18 -1.00
CA GLN A 368 -4.02 -6.76 -1.04
C GLN A 368 -4.62 -5.90 0.10
N PHE A 369 -5.78 -6.28 0.63
CA PHE A 369 -6.45 -5.54 1.71
C PHE A 369 -5.71 -5.57 3.04
N TRP A 370 -4.88 -6.59 3.30
CA TRP A 370 -4.16 -6.71 4.57
C TRP A 370 -3.04 -5.64 4.72
N HIS A 371 -2.63 -5.00 3.63
CA HIS A 371 -1.51 -4.05 3.60
C HIS A 371 -1.89 -2.62 3.99
N VAL A 372 -3.17 -2.27 4.00
CA VAL A 372 -3.65 -0.89 4.22
C VAL A 372 -3.83 -0.58 5.71
N LEU A 373 -3.83 -1.59 6.59
CA LEU A 373 -3.98 -1.39 8.03
C LEU A 373 -2.67 -0.91 8.65
N SER A 374 -2.67 0.25 9.32
CA SER A 374 -1.54 0.76 10.13
C SER A 374 -1.03 -0.26 11.16
N ALA A 375 -1.91 -1.14 11.63
CA ALA A 375 -1.58 -2.28 12.49
C ALA A 375 -0.59 -3.27 11.84
N TYR A 376 -0.57 -3.39 10.51
CA TYR A 376 0.34 -4.28 9.79
C TYR A 376 1.80 -3.87 9.97
N GLN A 377 2.09 -2.57 9.94
CA GLN A 377 3.47 -2.06 10.04
C GLN A 377 4.06 -2.34 11.44
N THR A 378 3.26 -2.09 12.48
CA THR A 378 3.65 -2.42 13.87
C THR A 378 3.75 -3.92 14.07
N ALA A 379 2.79 -4.70 13.57
CA ALA A 379 2.80 -6.16 13.67
C ALA A 379 4.00 -6.78 12.94
N SER A 380 4.35 -6.28 11.75
CA SER A 380 5.51 -6.72 10.97
C SER A 380 6.82 -6.46 11.72
N ARG A 381 7.00 -5.26 12.28
CA ARG A 381 8.19 -4.90 13.10
C ARG A 381 8.34 -5.82 14.31
N ILE A 382 7.24 -6.06 15.04
CA ILE A 382 7.21 -6.98 16.19
C ILE A 382 7.56 -8.40 15.74
N LEU A 383 6.98 -8.85 14.62
CA LEU A 383 7.23 -10.18 14.08
C LEU A 383 8.72 -10.35 13.71
N TYR A 384 9.32 -9.39 13.02
CA TYR A 384 10.75 -9.43 12.68
C TYR A 384 11.64 -9.50 13.92
N LEU A 385 11.33 -8.72 14.96
CA LEU A 385 12.05 -8.78 16.24
C LEU A 385 11.92 -10.15 16.91
N ILE A 386 10.71 -10.71 16.97
CA ILE A 386 10.46 -12.04 17.53
C ILE A 386 11.25 -13.10 16.75
N MET A 387 11.22 -13.04 15.42
CA MET A 387 11.93 -13.99 14.56
C MET A 387 13.45 -13.88 14.71
N ALA A 388 14.00 -12.66 14.72
CA ALA A 388 15.41 -12.44 14.97
C ALA A 388 15.85 -13.00 16.33
N LEU A 389 15.08 -12.72 17.39
CA LEU A 389 15.37 -13.27 18.72
C LEU A 389 15.31 -14.81 18.72
N LEU A 390 14.31 -15.40 18.06
CA LEU A 390 14.20 -16.85 17.90
C LEU A 390 15.42 -17.45 17.18
N LEU A 391 15.89 -16.81 16.10
CA LEU A 391 17.09 -17.23 15.38
C LEU A 391 18.35 -17.13 16.25
N LEU A 392 18.50 -16.09 17.08
CA LEU A 392 19.61 -16.00 18.05
C LEU A 392 19.55 -17.12 19.08
N VAL A 393 18.36 -17.44 19.59
CA VAL A 393 18.16 -18.59 20.49
C VAL A 393 18.56 -19.89 19.79
N PHE A 394 18.11 -20.11 18.54
CA PHE A 394 18.49 -21.30 17.78
C PHE A 394 19.99 -21.35 17.47
N ALA A 395 20.64 -20.22 17.18
CA ALA A 395 22.08 -20.14 17.00
C ALA A 395 22.82 -20.55 18.28
N ALA A 396 22.44 -19.98 19.43
CA ALA A 396 23.03 -20.30 20.72
C ALA A 396 22.85 -21.77 21.09
N LEU A 397 21.66 -22.33 20.88
CA LEU A 397 21.40 -23.75 21.10
C LEU A 397 22.20 -24.63 20.15
N SER A 398 22.38 -24.23 18.89
CA SER A 398 23.16 -24.97 17.89
C SER A 398 24.65 -25.01 18.24
N ILE A 399 25.20 -23.88 18.72
CA ILE A 399 26.58 -23.79 19.24
C ILE A 399 26.73 -24.67 20.48
N LYS A 400 25.78 -24.59 21.42
CA LYS A 400 25.78 -25.43 22.63
C LYS A 400 25.78 -26.92 22.28
N ASP A 401 24.99 -27.33 21.28
CA ASP A 401 24.94 -28.71 20.80
C ASP A 401 26.26 -29.14 20.14
N ALA A 402 26.89 -28.28 19.35
CA ALA A 402 28.20 -28.55 18.75
C ALA A 402 29.27 -28.78 19.83
N ILE A 403 29.30 -27.95 20.86
CA ILE A 403 30.24 -28.06 21.99
C ILE A 403 29.96 -29.31 22.81
N GLN A 404 28.69 -29.60 23.12
CA GLN A 404 28.31 -30.79 23.88
C GLN A 404 28.66 -32.08 23.13
N TYR A 405 28.38 -32.14 21.83
CA TYR A 405 28.72 -33.30 21.01
C TYR A 405 30.24 -33.51 20.93
N LYS A 406 31.03 -32.44 20.76
CA LYS A 406 32.50 -32.51 20.79
C LYS A 406 33.05 -32.99 22.15
N LYS A 407 32.40 -32.65 23.27
CA LYS A 407 32.85 -33.04 24.62
C LYS A 407 32.40 -34.43 25.05
N LYS A 408 31.16 -34.84 24.72
CA LYS A 408 30.53 -36.06 25.27
C LYS A 408 30.34 -37.18 24.25
N GLY A 409 30.38 -36.89 22.94
CA GLY A 409 30.17 -37.87 21.87
C GLY A 409 28.79 -38.56 21.85
N LYS A 410 27.79 -38.04 22.59
CA LYS A 410 26.44 -38.62 22.68
C LYS A 410 25.41 -37.72 22.00
N GLU A 411 24.60 -38.31 21.12
CA GLU A 411 23.52 -37.63 20.38
C GLU A 411 22.31 -37.27 21.26
N THR A 412 22.12 -37.99 22.37
CA THR A 412 20.91 -37.88 23.22
C THR A 412 20.86 -36.64 24.10
N ASP A 413 21.97 -35.91 24.24
CA ASP A 413 22.10 -34.70 25.08
C ASP A 413 21.97 -33.38 24.28
N MET A 414 21.58 -33.44 23.00
CA MET A 414 21.39 -32.24 22.19
C MET A 414 20.17 -31.43 22.65
N THR A 415 20.40 -30.15 22.92
CA THR A 415 19.46 -29.15 23.42
C THR A 415 18.43 -28.71 22.36
N LEU A 416 18.78 -28.72 21.06
CA LEU A 416 17.78 -28.58 19.97
C LEU A 416 17.01 -29.89 19.72
N GLY A 417 17.39 -30.99 20.38
CA GLY A 417 16.60 -32.20 20.45
C GLY A 417 15.61 -32.13 21.62
N LEU A 418 14.39 -32.61 21.43
CA LEU A 418 13.46 -32.76 22.55
C LEU A 418 14.00 -33.77 23.57
N PRO A 419 14.05 -33.43 24.88
CA PRO A 419 14.44 -34.38 25.94
C PRO A 419 13.58 -35.64 25.90
N GLU A 420 14.16 -36.83 26.14
CA GLU A 420 13.43 -38.11 26.03
C GLU A 420 12.12 -38.15 26.83
N SER A 421 12.09 -37.55 28.02
CA SER A 421 10.90 -37.51 28.90
C SER A 421 9.77 -36.68 28.30
N TRP A 422 10.10 -35.55 27.67
CA TRP A 422 9.15 -34.70 26.95
C TRP A 422 8.72 -35.36 25.63
N ARG A 423 9.66 -35.98 24.90
CA ARG A 423 9.39 -36.77 23.70
C ARG A 423 8.35 -37.88 23.97
N ARG A 424 8.47 -38.60 25.10
CA ARG A 424 7.51 -39.64 25.51
C ARG A 424 6.13 -39.08 25.89
N ARG A 425 6.08 -37.99 26.67
CA ARG A 425 4.80 -37.35 27.07
C ARG A 425 4.08 -36.71 25.89
N ILE A 426 4.82 -36.01 25.03
CA ILE A 426 4.31 -35.42 23.79
C ILE A 426 3.88 -36.52 22.82
N ASN A 427 4.63 -37.61 22.66
CA ASN A 427 4.19 -38.75 21.85
C ASN A 427 2.89 -39.39 22.37
N GLN A 428 2.72 -39.51 23.69
CA GLN A 428 1.47 -40.04 24.28
C GLN A 428 0.28 -39.10 24.06
N TYR A 429 0.47 -37.78 24.18
CA TYR A 429 -0.56 -36.78 23.88
C TYR A 429 -0.87 -36.73 22.37
N LEU A 430 0.15 -36.67 21.52
CA LEU A 430 0.02 -36.61 20.06
C LEU A 430 -0.69 -37.86 19.51
N LYS A 431 -0.36 -39.05 20.01
CA LYS A 431 -1.00 -40.30 19.57
C LYS A 431 -2.51 -40.33 19.87
N ASN A 432 -2.96 -39.57 20.87
CA ASN A 432 -4.37 -39.47 21.26
C ASN A 432 -5.07 -38.24 20.66
N SER A 433 -4.35 -37.15 20.35
CA SER A 433 -4.93 -35.89 19.83
C SER A 433 -4.82 -35.70 18.31
N PHE A 434 -3.86 -36.35 17.64
CA PHE A 434 -3.62 -36.21 16.20
C PHE A 434 -4.18 -37.40 15.45
N THR A 435 -5.50 -37.41 15.27
CA THR A 435 -6.16 -38.25 14.26
C THR A 435 -5.61 -37.92 12.87
N GLU A 436 -5.67 -38.85 11.93
CA GLU A 436 -5.17 -38.68 10.55
C GLU A 436 -5.63 -37.35 9.91
N LYS A 437 -6.88 -36.93 10.09
CA LYS A 437 -7.39 -35.64 9.57
C LYS A 437 -6.70 -34.41 10.18
N ASN A 438 -6.37 -34.46 11.47
CA ASN A 438 -5.78 -33.32 12.19
C ASN A 438 -4.36 -33.03 11.72
N LEU A 439 -3.62 -34.05 11.25
CA LEU A 439 -2.28 -33.88 10.69
C LEU A 439 -2.30 -33.13 9.36
N VAL A 440 -3.26 -33.41 8.48
CA VAL A 440 -3.42 -32.68 7.20
C VAL A 440 -3.77 -31.23 7.47
N VAL A 441 -4.71 -30.99 8.39
CA VAL A 441 -5.11 -29.64 8.79
C VAL A 441 -3.93 -28.87 9.39
N ALA A 442 -3.13 -29.50 10.26
CA ALA A 442 -1.93 -28.88 10.80
C ALA A 442 -0.91 -28.52 9.71
N ALA A 443 -0.72 -29.37 8.70
CA ALA A 443 0.16 -29.10 7.57
C ALA A 443 -0.32 -27.92 6.71
N ILE A 444 -1.64 -27.84 6.46
CA ILE A 444 -2.25 -26.72 5.74
C ILE A 444 -2.11 -25.42 6.55
N LEU A 445 -2.52 -25.43 7.82
CA LEU A 445 -2.47 -24.25 8.68
C LEU A 445 -1.03 -23.75 8.86
N SER A 446 -0.08 -24.65 9.10
CA SER A 446 1.33 -24.26 9.23
C SER A 446 1.89 -23.72 7.92
N GLY A 447 1.63 -24.38 6.78
CA GLY A 447 2.07 -23.89 5.47
C GLY A 447 1.50 -22.51 5.15
N PHE A 448 0.21 -22.30 5.38
CA PHE A 448 -0.46 -21.02 5.16
C PHE A 448 0.12 -19.92 6.05
N VAL A 449 0.21 -20.15 7.37
CA VAL A 449 0.74 -19.15 8.31
C VAL A 449 2.17 -18.80 7.96
N ILE A 450 3.02 -19.80 7.73
CA ILE A 450 4.42 -19.56 7.38
C ILE A 450 4.51 -18.74 6.11
N SER A 451 3.81 -19.10 5.03
CA SER A 451 3.84 -18.32 3.80
C SER A 451 3.38 -16.86 3.97
N LEU A 452 2.41 -16.59 4.84
CA LEU A 452 2.04 -15.21 5.17
C LEU A 452 3.16 -14.46 5.90
N LEU A 453 3.83 -15.12 6.84
CA LEU A 453 4.98 -14.54 7.54
C LEU A 453 6.14 -14.28 6.57
N GLU A 454 6.42 -15.22 5.67
CA GLU A 454 7.49 -15.13 4.68
C GLU A 454 7.24 -14.01 3.66
N ALA A 455 6.00 -13.84 3.21
CA ALA A 455 5.62 -12.74 2.31
C ALA A 455 5.73 -11.36 2.97
N GLY A 456 5.57 -11.28 4.29
CA GLY A 456 5.85 -10.06 5.05
C GLY A 456 7.35 -9.81 5.25
N CYS A 457 8.17 -10.87 5.20
CA CYS A 457 9.61 -10.84 5.45
C CYS A 457 10.46 -10.58 4.19
N THR A 458 9.89 -10.82 3.01
CA THR A 458 10.60 -10.77 1.73
C THR A 458 10.12 -9.52 0.97
N GLY A 459 10.97 -8.49 0.92
CA GLY A 459 10.68 -7.19 0.31
C GLY A 459 10.65 -7.26 -1.22
N GLN A 460 9.65 -7.96 -1.79
CA GLN A 460 9.67 -8.32 -3.21
C GLN A 460 9.30 -7.15 -4.12
N VAL A 461 10.30 -6.57 -4.80
CA VAL A 461 10.12 -5.59 -5.89
C VAL A 461 9.58 -6.25 -7.17
N TYR A 462 9.80 -7.55 -7.36
CA TYR A 462 9.40 -8.28 -8.59
C TYR A 462 7.92 -8.65 -8.65
N LEU A 463 7.33 -8.99 -7.50
CA LEU A 463 5.94 -9.44 -7.42
C LEU A 463 4.96 -8.33 -7.86
N PRO A 464 5.11 -7.06 -7.43
CA PRO A 464 4.32 -5.94 -7.95
C PRO A 464 4.35 -5.80 -9.48
N THR A 465 5.52 -5.94 -10.11
CA THR A 465 5.65 -5.84 -11.57
C THR A 465 4.91 -6.97 -12.28
N ILE A 466 5.07 -8.22 -11.83
CA ILE A 466 4.35 -9.37 -12.40
C ILE A 466 2.84 -9.22 -12.18
N MET A 467 2.43 -8.73 -11.02
CA MET A 467 1.03 -8.47 -10.67
C MET A 467 0.39 -7.40 -11.56
N TYR A 468 1.11 -6.30 -11.81
CA TYR A 468 0.66 -5.23 -12.71
C TYR A 468 0.36 -5.80 -14.09
N ILE A 469 1.31 -6.54 -14.66
CA ILE A 469 1.21 -7.03 -16.04
C ILE A 469 0.22 -8.19 -16.15
N ALA A 470 -0.01 -8.94 -15.08
CA ALA A 470 -1.07 -9.93 -15.02
C ALA A 470 -2.49 -9.31 -15.06
N ARG A 471 -2.63 -8.03 -14.68
CA ARG A 471 -3.90 -7.29 -14.74
C ARG A 471 -4.14 -6.67 -16.11
N GLU A 472 -3.08 -6.23 -16.79
CA GLU A 472 -3.15 -5.62 -18.12
C GLU A 472 -3.23 -6.66 -19.27
N THR A 473 -3.96 -6.32 -20.32
CA THR A 473 -3.99 -7.08 -21.60
C THR A 473 -3.06 -6.37 -22.60
N PRO A 474 -2.12 -7.06 -23.30
CA PRO A 474 -2.28 -8.40 -23.89
C PRO A 474 -1.40 -9.54 -23.33
N TYR A 475 -0.44 -9.28 -22.43
CA TYR A 475 0.57 -10.26 -21.99
C TYR A 475 0.21 -11.05 -20.72
N ARG A 476 -1.04 -10.98 -20.27
CA ARG A 476 -1.55 -11.68 -19.07
C ARG A 476 -1.08 -13.13 -18.95
N TRP A 477 -1.10 -13.89 -20.05
CA TRP A 477 -0.67 -15.29 -20.05
C TRP A 477 0.83 -15.48 -19.83
N GLN A 478 1.66 -14.57 -20.36
CA GLN A 478 3.10 -14.58 -20.12
C GLN A 478 3.41 -14.18 -18.68
N ALA A 479 2.75 -13.15 -18.15
CA ALA A 479 2.88 -12.74 -16.75
C ALA A 479 2.45 -13.85 -15.78
N LEU A 480 1.34 -14.54 -16.06
CA LEU A 480 0.93 -15.74 -15.32
C LEU A 480 1.97 -16.87 -15.44
N GLY A 481 2.57 -17.04 -16.63
CA GLY A 481 3.64 -18.00 -16.85
C GLY A 481 4.89 -17.70 -16.01
N TYR A 482 5.31 -16.43 -15.94
CA TYR A 482 6.42 -16.00 -15.09
C TYR A 482 6.08 -16.08 -13.60
N LEU A 483 4.85 -15.78 -13.21
CA LEU A 483 4.40 -15.98 -11.84
C LEU A 483 4.48 -17.46 -11.45
N LEU A 484 4.02 -18.37 -12.31
CA LEU A 484 4.11 -19.81 -12.08
C LEU A 484 5.57 -20.29 -12.07
N LEU A 485 6.41 -19.79 -12.98
CA LEU A 485 7.83 -20.12 -13.04
C LEU A 485 8.55 -19.67 -11.76
N TYR A 486 8.31 -18.44 -11.31
CA TYR A 486 8.79 -17.91 -10.05
C TYR A 486 8.40 -18.83 -8.89
N ASN A 487 7.10 -19.12 -8.76
CA ASN A 487 6.56 -19.95 -7.67
C ASN A 487 7.10 -21.40 -7.72
N ALA A 488 7.35 -21.95 -8.92
CA ALA A 488 7.92 -23.28 -9.08
C ALA A 488 9.38 -23.35 -8.58
N PHE A 489 10.18 -22.32 -8.86
CA PHE A 489 11.55 -22.24 -8.34
C PHE A 489 11.61 -21.82 -6.87
N PHE A 490 10.63 -21.07 -6.40
CA PHE A 490 10.42 -20.77 -4.99
C PHE A 490 10.19 -22.04 -4.15
N ILE A 491 9.34 -22.96 -4.60
CA ILE A 491 9.06 -24.19 -3.84
C ILE A 491 10.16 -25.25 -3.99
N LEU A 492 11.03 -25.12 -5.00
CA LEU A 492 12.03 -26.13 -5.35
C LEU A 492 13.02 -26.42 -4.19
N PRO A 493 13.67 -25.43 -3.55
CA PRO A 493 14.53 -25.68 -2.38
C PRO A 493 13.83 -26.43 -1.25
N LEU A 494 12.57 -26.09 -0.96
CA LEU A 494 11.78 -26.75 0.08
C LEU A 494 11.55 -28.24 -0.24
N LEU A 495 11.19 -28.53 -1.49
CA LEU A 495 10.99 -29.91 -1.95
C LEU A 495 12.30 -30.70 -1.90
N VAL A 496 13.43 -30.09 -2.28
CA VAL A 496 14.76 -30.72 -2.17
C VAL A 496 15.05 -31.11 -0.72
N VAL A 497 14.85 -30.19 0.23
CA VAL A 497 15.04 -30.46 1.67
C VAL A 497 14.10 -31.56 2.14
N PHE A 498 12.83 -31.50 1.78
CA PHE A 498 11.83 -32.51 2.13
C PHE A 498 12.22 -33.92 1.66
N PHE A 499 12.54 -34.06 0.37
CA PHE A 499 12.92 -35.34 -0.22
C PHE A 499 14.25 -35.84 0.32
N ALA A 500 15.21 -34.94 0.58
CA ALA A 500 16.48 -35.28 1.21
C ALA A 500 16.28 -35.90 2.60
N ILE A 501 15.33 -35.42 3.40
CA ILE A 501 15.02 -36.00 4.72
C ILE A 501 14.23 -37.30 4.57
N PHE A 502 13.25 -37.33 3.67
CA PHE A 502 12.41 -38.50 3.43
C PHE A 502 13.21 -39.73 2.98
N TRP A 503 14.20 -39.55 2.11
CA TRP A 503 15.10 -40.63 1.69
C TRP A 503 16.36 -40.74 2.55
N GLY A 504 16.92 -39.62 3.01
CA GLY A 504 18.13 -39.61 3.84
C GLY A 504 17.94 -40.32 5.18
N SER A 505 16.75 -40.21 5.79
CA SER A 505 16.38 -41.00 6.97
C SER A 505 16.38 -42.52 6.75
N GLN A 506 16.44 -42.98 5.49
CA GLN A 506 16.47 -44.40 5.13
C GLN A 506 17.89 -44.93 4.89
N SER A 507 18.87 -44.06 4.64
CA SER A 507 20.24 -44.47 4.32
C SER A 507 21.13 -44.42 5.56
N LYS A 508 21.55 -45.59 6.04
CA LYS A 508 22.54 -45.70 7.13
C LYS A 508 23.82 -44.92 6.81
N ALA A 509 24.26 -44.91 5.55
CA ALA A 509 25.45 -44.18 5.12
C ALA A 509 25.29 -42.66 5.22
N LEU A 510 24.11 -42.11 4.90
CA LEU A 510 23.82 -40.67 5.07
C LEU A 510 23.68 -40.30 6.55
N VAL A 511 23.05 -41.16 7.35
CA VAL A 511 22.97 -40.97 8.80
C VAL A 511 24.36 -40.98 9.42
N ASP A 512 25.22 -41.92 9.03
CA ASP A 512 26.61 -42.00 9.52
C ASP A 512 27.48 -40.83 9.02
N PHE A 513 27.27 -40.37 7.78
CA PHE A 513 27.93 -39.16 7.26
C PHE A 513 27.48 -37.89 8.01
N ALA A 514 26.17 -37.75 8.24
CA ALA A 514 25.63 -36.65 9.04
C ALA A 514 26.22 -36.68 10.45
N ARG A 515 26.28 -37.87 11.09
CA ARG A 515 26.88 -38.09 12.42
C ARG A 515 28.35 -37.69 12.51
N LYS A 516 29.15 -38.05 11.49
CA LYS A 516 30.56 -37.66 11.41
C LYS A 516 30.74 -36.14 11.27
N ASN A 517 29.80 -35.46 10.63
CA ASN A 517 29.87 -34.02 10.37
C ASN A 517 28.93 -33.17 11.24
N ILE A 518 28.39 -33.73 12.34
CA ILE A 518 27.44 -33.03 13.23
C ILE A 518 27.99 -31.69 13.70
N VAL A 519 29.26 -31.64 14.11
CA VAL A 519 29.87 -30.40 14.65
C VAL A 519 29.92 -29.32 13.57
N PHE A 520 30.37 -29.68 12.36
CA PHE A 520 30.42 -28.76 11.23
C PHE A 520 29.02 -28.27 10.86
N SER A 521 28.04 -29.18 10.74
CA SER A 521 26.66 -28.84 10.42
C SER A 521 26.03 -27.89 11.45
N LYS A 522 26.23 -28.14 12.74
CA LYS A 522 25.71 -27.30 13.83
C LYS A 522 26.35 -25.90 13.85
N ILE A 523 27.65 -25.80 13.57
CA ILE A 523 28.33 -24.50 13.46
C ILE A 523 27.86 -23.74 12.22
N ALA A 524 27.77 -24.40 11.07
CA ALA A 524 27.26 -23.79 9.84
C ALA A 524 25.82 -23.27 10.02
N LEU A 525 24.96 -24.04 10.68
CA LEU A 525 23.59 -23.63 11.00
C LEU A 525 23.55 -22.45 11.98
N ALA A 526 24.44 -22.41 12.96
CA ALA A 526 24.54 -21.28 13.89
C ALA A 526 24.98 -19.99 13.17
N ILE A 527 25.98 -20.08 12.28
CA ILE A 527 26.43 -18.95 11.47
C ILE A 527 25.27 -18.44 10.60
N LEU A 528 24.55 -19.35 9.92
CA LEU A 528 23.39 -19.01 9.11
C LEU A 528 22.33 -18.27 9.93
N PHE A 529 21.96 -18.79 11.11
CA PHE A 529 20.99 -18.16 11.99
C PHE A 529 21.44 -16.78 12.50
N VAL A 530 22.72 -16.59 12.82
CA VAL A 530 23.26 -15.28 13.19
C VAL A 530 23.18 -14.30 12.02
N CYS A 531 23.62 -14.70 10.83
CA CYS A 531 23.55 -13.84 9.64
C CYS A 531 22.11 -13.42 9.33
N LEU A 532 21.18 -14.37 9.33
CA LEU A 532 19.76 -14.09 9.09
C LEU A 532 19.17 -13.23 10.20
N SER A 533 19.51 -13.47 11.47
CA SER A 533 19.05 -12.61 12.57
C SER A 533 19.56 -11.18 12.44
N LEU A 534 20.80 -10.95 12.04
CA LEU A 534 21.35 -9.61 11.86
C LEU A 534 20.66 -8.87 10.71
N LEU A 535 20.36 -9.58 9.61
CA LEU A 535 19.58 -9.03 8.50
C LEU A 535 18.16 -8.64 8.94
N LEU A 536 17.48 -9.51 9.70
CA LEU A 536 16.14 -9.21 10.21
C LEU A 536 16.15 -8.10 11.27
N LEU A 537 17.16 -8.02 12.14
CA LEU A 537 17.31 -6.91 13.09
C LEU A 537 17.52 -5.59 12.38
N LYS A 538 18.33 -5.57 11.30
CA LYS A 538 18.48 -4.38 10.47
C LYS A 538 17.13 -3.95 9.89
N GLY A 539 16.35 -4.87 9.33
CA GLY A 539 15.01 -4.55 8.78
C GLY A 539 13.89 -4.35 9.81
N ALA A 540 14.15 -4.59 11.10
CA ALA A 540 13.22 -4.31 12.18
C ALA A 540 13.53 -3.00 12.91
N LEU A 541 14.81 -2.64 13.01
CA LEU A 541 15.25 -1.41 13.65
C LEU A 541 15.14 -0.21 12.71
N PHE A 542 15.38 -0.42 11.42
CA PHE A 542 15.17 0.49 10.29
C PHE A 542 14.06 -0.10 9.41
#